data_AF-A0A3M1A6A6-F1
#
_entry.id   AF-A0A3M1A6A6-F1
#
_cell.length_a   1.000
_cell.length_b   1.000
_cell.length_c   1.000
_cell.angle_alpha   90.00
_cell.angle_beta   90.00
_cell.angle_gamma   90.00
#
_symmetry.space_group_name_H-M   'P 1'
#
loop_
_entity.id
_entity.type
_entity.pdbx_description
1 polymer ?
#
loop_
_entity_poly.entity_id
_entity_poly.type
_entity_poly.pdbx_seq_one_letter_code
_entity_poly.pdbx_strand_id
1 'polypeptide(L)' 'MAKATSFAEKAAKAAGKKGHICPTCGQHITTVKLVTSERSPVKSSWKFNQRFVAVCKCNEKEIYG' A
#
# COMPACT_ATOMS: atom_id res chain seq x y z
N MET A 1 -25.31 11.81 -13.35
CA MET A 1 -25.55 12.98 -12.47
C MET A 1 -24.82 12.76 -11.16
N ALA A 2 -23.93 13.67 -10.75
CA ALA A 2 -23.27 13.56 -9.45
C ALA A 2 -24.29 13.89 -8.34
N LYS A 3 -24.57 12.94 -7.44
CA LYS A 3 -25.40 13.22 -6.26
C LYS A 3 -24.72 14.33 -5.45
N ALA A 4 -25.47 15.38 -5.13
CA ALA A 4 -25.00 16.44 -4.25
C ALA A 4 -24.77 15.85 -2.85
N THR A 5 -23.51 15.57 -2.51
CA THR A 5 -23.11 15.09 -1.18
C THR A 5 -22.82 16.26 -0.26
N SER A 6 -23.44 16.27 0.92
CA SER A 6 -23.17 17.22 2.01
C SER A 6 -21.75 17.08 2.57
N PHE A 7 -21.28 18.09 3.31
CA PHE A 7 -19.99 18.03 4.02
C PHE A 7 -19.96 16.84 5.01
N ALA A 8 -21.07 16.59 5.71
CA ALA A 8 -21.21 15.48 6.65
C ALA A 8 -21.00 14.11 5.95
N GLU A 9 -21.61 13.91 4.77
CA GLU A 9 -21.44 12.68 4.00
C GLU A 9 -20.01 12.51 3.46
N LYS A 10 -19.35 13.61 3.08
CA LYS A 10 -17.93 13.58 2.68
C LYS A 10 -17.02 13.25 3.86
N ALA A 11 -17.27 13.84 5.03
CA ALA A 11 -16.53 13.55 6.25
C ALA A 11 -16.71 12.09 6.69
N ALA A 12 -17.94 11.56 6.67
CA ALA A 12 -18.22 10.16 6.98
C ALA A 12 -17.52 9.19 6.01
N LYS A 13 -17.51 9.50 4.70
CA LYS A 13 -16.81 8.68 3.70
C LYS A 13 -15.28 8.76 3.81
N ALA A 14 -14.74 9.87 4.31
CA ALA A 14 -13.33 10.02 4.61
C ALA A 14 -12.92 9.30 5.90
N ALA A 15 -13.80 9.31 6.91
CA ALA A 15 -13.62 8.64 8.19
C ALA A 15 -13.86 7.12 8.14
N GLY A 16 -14.64 6.65 7.16
CA GLY A 16 -14.78 5.22 6.87
C GLY A 16 -13.41 4.61 6.60
N LYS A 17 -13.13 3.47 7.25
CA LYS A 17 -11.88 2.71 7.09
C LYS A 17 -11.67 2.35 5.61
N LYS A 18 -10.91 3.19 4.89
CA LYS A 18 -10.51 2.93 3.50
C LYS A 18 -9.35 1.94 3.53
N GLY A 19 -9.62 0.69 3.22
CA GLY A 19 -8.57 -0.31 3.07
C GLY A 19 -9.10 -1.73 3.10
N HIS A 20 -8.35 -2.62 2.46
CA HIS A 20 -8.60 -4.05 2.58
C HIS A 20 -8.11 -4.52 3.96
N ILE A 21 -8.89 -5.34 4.64
CA ILE A 21 -8.49 -5.98 5.88
C ILE A 21 -7.80 -7.28 5.50
N CYS A 22 -6.63 -7.55 6.07
CA CYS A 22 -5.94 -8.80 5.86
C CYS A 22 -6.74 -9.95 6.51
N PRO A 23 -7.09 -11.02 5.77
CA PRO A 23 -7.86 -12.14 6.32
C PRO A 23 -7.08 -12.94 7.37
N THR A 24 -5.76 -12.81 7.41
CA THR A 24 -4.89 -13.59 8.31
C THR A 24 -4.62 -12.88 9.63
N CYS A 25 -4.39 -11.57 9.64
CA CYS A 25 -4.06 -10.82 10.86
C CYS A 25 -5.13 -9.82 11.29
N GLY A 26 -6.21 -9.65 10.52
CA GLY A 26 -7.31 -8.72 10.83
C GLY A 26 -6.90 -7.24 10.82
N GLN A 27 -5.67 -6.92 10.42
CA GLN A 27 -5.15 -5.56 10.36
C GLN A 27 -5.40 -4.92 8.99
N HIS A 28 -5.35 -3.60 8.95
CA HIS A 28 -5.46 -2.84 7.70
C HIS A 28 -4.25 -3.10 6.81
N ILE A 29 -4.51 -3.43 5.55
CA ILE A 29 -3.48 -3.51 4.51
C ILE A 29 -3.15 -2.09 4.06
N THR A 30 -1.88 -1.72 4.19
CA THR A 30 -1.33 -0.45 3.70
C THR A 30 -0.55 -0.72 2.41
N THR A 31 -0.90 -0.04 1.33
CA THR A 31 -0.12 -0.12 0.08
C THR A 31 1.06 0.83 0.17
N VAL A 32 2.28 0.27 0.13
CA VAL A 32 3.54 1.01 0.23
C VAL A 32 4.32 0.86 -1.07
N LYS A 33 4.98 1.94 -1.50
CA LYS A 33 5.91 1.91 -2.63
C LYS A 33 7.27 1.43 -2.14
N LEU A 34 7.60 0.18 -2.43
CA LEU A 34 8.91 -0.41 -2.13
C LEU A 34 9.88 -0.12 -3.27
N VAL A 35 11.04 0.43 -2.93
CA VAL A 35 12.14 0.70 -3.87
C VAL A 35 13.30 -0.23 -3.52
N THR A 36 13.59 -1.20 -4.38
CA THR A 36 14.71 -2.14 -4.20
C THR A 36 15.84 -1.81 -5.17
N SER A 37 17.08 -1.81 -4.68
CA SER A 37 18.27 -1.69 -5.52
C SER A 37 18.71 -3.09 -5.98
N GLU A 38 18.46 -3.40 -7.25
CA GLU A 38 18.82 -4.67 -7.87
C GLU A 38 19.98 -4.47 -8.85
N ARG A 39 21.00 -5.33 -8.76
CA ARG A 39 22.13 -5.30 -9.69
C ARG A 39 21.72 -5.99 -10.98
N SER A 40 21.79 -5.28 -12.10
CA SER A 40 21.41 -5.81 -13.41
C SER A 40 22.45 -6.86 -13.86
N PRO A 41 22.06 -8.14 -14.05
CA PRO A 41 23.01 -9.21 -14.38
C PRO A 41 23.72 -9.00 -15.73
N VAL A 42 23.09 -8.25 -16.64
CA VAL A 42 23.58 -8.04 -18.02
C VAL A 42 24.60 -6.90 -18.13
N LYS A 43 24.52 -5.86 -17.29
CA LYS A 43 25.30 -4.61 -17.49
C LYS A 43 26.10 -4.18 -16.26
N SER A 44 26.14 -5.00 -15.21
CA SER A 44 26.81 -4.68 -13.94
C SER A 44 26.42 -3.31 -13.35
N SER A 45 25.24 -2.80 -13.72
CA SER A 45 24.71 -1.51 -13.30
C SER A 45 23.64 -1.70 -12.21
N TRP A 46 23.54 -0.72 -11.31
CA TRP A 46 22.50 -0.68 -10.29
C TRP A 46 21.19 -0.16 -10.90
N LYS A 47 20.10 -0.91 -10.71
CA LYS A 47 18.75 -0.51 -11.10
C LYS A 47 17.91 -0.36 -9.85
N PHE A 48 17.02 0.62 -9.85
CA PHE A 48 16.02 0.79 -8.80
C PHE A 48 14.69 0.26 -9.29
N ASN A 49 14.24 -0.85 -8.72
CA ASN A 49 12.95 -1.44 -9.00
C ASN A 49 11.92 -0.82 -8.04
N GLN A 50 10.86 -0.24 -8.60
CA GLN A 50 9.80 0.41 -7.84
C GLN A 50 8.53 -0.41 -7.98
N ARG A 51 8.07 -1.02 -6.88
CA ARG A 51 6.83 -1.81 -6.85
C ARG A 51 5.92 -1.37 -5.72
N PHE A 52 4.62 -1.36 -5.98
CA PHE A 52 3.63 -1.20 -4.93
C PHE A 52 3.36 -2.56 -4.27
N VAL A 53 3.57 -2.64 -2.97
CA VAL A 53 3.35 -3.85 -2.17
C VAL A 53 2.29 -3.57 -1.11
N ALA A 54 1.40 -4.53 -0.93
CA ALA A 54 0.42 -4.53 0.13
C ALA A 54 1.09 -5.04 1.42
N VAL A 55 1.24 -4.18 2.41
CA VAL A 55 1.87 -4.47 3.70
C VAL A 55 0.79 -4.63 4.77
N CYS A 56 0.96 -5.64 5.61
CA CYS A 56 0.20 -5.89 6.83
C CYS A 56 1.15 -6.49 7.87
N LYS A 57 0.64 -6.78 9.07
CA LYS A 57 1.47 -7.34 10.15
C LYS A 57 2.14 -8.68 9.81
N CYS A 58 1.60 -9.43 8.84
CA CYS A 58 2.18 -10.71 8.43
C CYS A 58 3.50 -10.56 7.65
N ASN A 59 3.62 -9.54 6.81
CA ASN A 59 4.74 -9.37 5.88
C ASN A 59 5.58 -8.11 6.17
N GLU A 60 5.24 -7.36 7.22
CA GLU A 60 6.02 -6.20 7.67
C GLU A 60 7.50 -6.54 7.88
N LYS A 61 7.82 -7.69 8.50
CA LYS A 61 9.22 -8.11 8.74
C LYS A 61 9.98 -8.38 7.45
N GLU A 62 9.31 -8.91 6.43
CA GLU A 62 9.94 -9.20 5.13
C GLU A 62 10.17 -7.94 4.31
N ILE A 63 9.33 -6.92 4.49
CA ILE A 63 9.32 -5.71 3.66
C ILE A 63 10.12 -4.57 4.28
N TYR A 64 10.10 -4.42 5.61
CA TYR A 64 10.83 -3.37 6.33
C TYR A 64 12.21 -3.80 6.82
N GLY A 65 12.45 -5.11 7.01
CA GLY A 65 13.71 -5.65 7.54
C GLY A 65 13.71 -5.74 9.07
#